data_AF-A0A7C1AYE2-F1
#
_entry.id   AF-A0A7C1AYE2-F1
#
_cell.length_a   1.000
_cell.length_b   1.000
_cell.length_c   1.000
_cell.angle_alpha   90.00
_cell.angle_beta   90.00
_cell.angle_gamma   90.00
#
_symmetry.space_group_name_H-M   'P 1'
#
loop_
_entity.id
_entity.type
_entity.pdbx_description
1 polymer ?
#
loop_
_entity_poly.entity_id
_entity_poly.type
_entity_poly.pdbx_seq_one_letter_code
_entity_poly.pdbx_strand_id
1 'polypeptide(L)'
;MKADQQKIVEGLLAYDRGKYFDKFPIVKEDPETHKRYIADSTAFFLAVMLDMGMPAEYVWRKAPHELRKRLGHLNVVKIAEMPREEFTGIVGQRPAIHRYKKNMAGWVQDACRRIMDEYGGKPENIWNDHPSPVELESRFREF
;
A
#
# COMPACT_ATOMS: atom_id res chain seq x y z
N MET A 1 -9.54 -11.42 3.34
CA MET A 1 -9.71 -10.39 2.28
C MET A 1 -10.66 -9.27 2.71
N LYS A 2 -11.95 -9.51 3.05
CA LYS A 2 -12.85 -8.43 3.50
C LYS A 2 -12.56 -7.85 4.91
N ALA A 3 -12.12 -8.67 5.87
CA ALA A 3 -11.95 -8.25 7.27
C ALA A 3 -10.75 -7.32 7.52
N ASP A 4 -9.71 -7.38 6.68
CA ASP A 4 -8.48 -6.59 6.88
C ASP A 4 -8.55 -5.25 6.16
N GLN A 5 -9.25 -5.16 5.01
CA GLN A 5 -9.61 -3.89 4.36
C GLN A 5 -10.44 -2.96 5.25
N GLN A 6 -11.41 -3.49 6.00
CA GLN A 6 -12.21 -2.67 6.91
C GLN A 6 -11.36 -2.06 8.04
N LYS A 7 -10.35 -2.78 8.54
CA LYS A 7 -9.40 -2.26 9.55
C LYS A 7 -8.46 -1.19 8.98
N ILE A 8 -8.08 -1.31 7.70
CA ILE A 8 -7.30 -0.30 6.96
C ILE A 8 -8.12 0.99 6.84
N VAL A 9 -9.38 0.88 6.43
CA VAL A 9 -10.33 1.99 6.35
C VAL A 9 -10.52 2.67 7.71
N GLU A 10 -10.77 1.89 8.77
CA GLU A 10 -10.92 2.44 10.12
C GLU A 10 -9.63 3.09 10.66
N GLY A 11 -8.46 2.54 10.31
CA GLY A 11 -7.15 3.09 10.68
C GLY A 11 -6.82 4.39 9.96
N LEU A 12 -7.12 4.48 8.66
CA LEU A 12 -6.91 5.68 7.84
C LEU A 12 -7.80 6.85 8.30
N LEU A 13 -9.04 6.58 8.71
CA LEU A 13 -9.91 7.61 9.27
C LEU A 13 -9.47 8.08 10.66
N ALA A 14 -8.76 7.24 11.39
CA ALA A 14 -8.19 7.59 12.68
C ALA A 14 -6.94 8.48 12.52
N TYR A 15 -6.13 8.26 11.46
CA TYR A 15 -4.91 9.01 11.14
C TYR A 15 -5.11 10.54 11.20
N ASP A 16 -6.20 11.04 10.61
CA ASP A 16 -6.48 12.48 10.63
C ASP A 16 -6.95 13.01 12.01
N ARG A 17 -7.62 12.16 12.79
CA ARG A 17 -8.12 12.55 14.13
C ARG A 17 -7.04 12.54 15.21
N GLY A 18 -5.76 12.51 14.82
CA GLY A 18 -4.61 12.38 15.72
C GLY A 18 -4.55 11.03 16.45
N LYS A 19 -5.33 10.05 16.00
CA LYS A 19 -5.37 8.69 16.57
C LYS A 19 -4.70 7.77 15.57
N TYR A 20 -3.42 7.48 15.81
CA TYR A 20 -2.58 6.73 14.90
C TYR A 20 -3.05 5.27 14.68
N PHE A 21 -2.23 4.46 14.02
CA PHE A 21 -2.43 3.04 13.74
C PHE A 21 -2.63 2.12 14.98
N ASP A 22 -2.96 2.66 16.15
CA ASP A 22 -3.25 1.96 17.40
C ASP A 22 -4.39 0.93 17.28
N LYS A 23 -5.20 1.05 16.23
CA LYS A 23 -6.27 0.10 15.87
C LYS A 23 -5.86 -0.94 14.82
N PHE A 24 -4.70 -0.79 14.18
CA PHE A 24 -4.17 -1.72 13.18
C PHE A 24 -3.10 -2.61 13.84
N PRO A 25 -3.45 -3.82 14.34
CA PRO A 25 -2.61 -4.57 15.27
C PRO A 25 -1.21 -4.87 14.73
N ILE A 26 -1.13 -5.14 13.42
CA ILE A 26 0.11 -5.48 12.72
C ILE A 26 1.12 -4.32 12.72
N VAL A 27 0.63 -3.09 12.67
CA VAL A 27 1.46 -1.88 12.70
C VAL A 27 1.68 -1.42 14.15
N LYS A 28 0.66 -1.54 15.00
CA LYS A 28 0.75 -1.20 16.43
C LYS A 28 1.86 -1.96 17.16
N GLU A 29 1.97 -3.26 16.89
CA GLU A 29 2.94 -4.14 17.55
C GLU A 29 4.37 -4.00 16.98
N ASP A 30 4.57 -3.12 15.99
CA ASP A 30 5.87 -2.86 15.36
C ASP A 30 6.11 -1.34 15.19
N PRO A 31 6.73 -0.67 16.18
CA PRO A 31 6.95 0.78 16.17
C PRO A 31 7.73 1.32 14.96
N GLU A 32 8.63 0.52 14.38
CA GLU A 32 9.40 0.93 13.20
C GLU A 32 8.53 0.90 11.94
N THR A 33 7.71 -0.13 11.79
CA THR A 33 6.68 -0.18 10.75
C THR A 33 5.70 0.97 10.90
N HIS A 34 5.26 1.26 12.12
CA HIS A 34 4.39 2.40 12.42
C HIS A 34 5.00 3.73 11.98
N LYS A 35 6.22 4.04 12.42
CA LYS A 35 6.91 5.30 12.08
C LYS A 35 7.07 5.48 10.57
N ARG A 36 7.37 4.40 9.84
CA ARG A 36 7.50 4.44 8.38
C ARG A 36 6.20 4.78 7.68
N TYR A 37 5.08 4.19 8.07
CA TYR A 37 3.80 4.46 7.41
C TYR A 37 3.24 5.84 7.74
N ILE A 38 3.57 6.39 8.91
CA ILE A 38 3.31 7.82 9.19
C ILE A 38 4.12 8.72 8.25
N ALA A 39 5.39 8.38 8.02
CA ALA A 39 6.31 9.20 7.23
C ALA A 39 6.18 9.03 5.71
N ASP A 40 5.57 7.94 5.23
CA ASP A 40 5.49 7.61 3.82
C ASP A 40 4.16 6.91 3.47
N SER A 41 3.21 7.72 3.02
CA SER A 41 1.87 7.28 2.59
C SER A 41 1.90 6.32 1.40
N THR A 42 2.95 6.36 0.57
CA THR A 42 3.07 5.40 -0.53
C THR A 42 3.46 4.02 -0.03
N ALA A 43 4.33 3.93 0.97
CA ALA A 43 4.65 2.65 1.60
C ALA A 43 3.39 1.99 2.18
N PHE A 44 2.52 2.78 2.80
CA PHE A 44 1.24 2.31 3.33
C PHE A 44 0.32 1.82 2.22
N PHE A 45 0.09 2.64 1.20
CA PHE A 45 -0.73 2.28 0.04
C PHE A 45 -0.28 0.97 -0.62
N LEU A 46 1.03 0.81 -0.82
CA LEU A 46 1.59 -0.41 -1.38
C LEU A 46 1.42 -1.62 -0.46
N ALA A 47 1.43 -1.44 0.87
CA ALA A 47 1.11 -2.51 1.81
C ALA A 47 -0.34 -2.98 1.62
N VAL A 48 -1.30 -2.05 1.50
CA VAL A 48 -2.71 -2.35 1.22
C VAL A 48 -2.84 -3.14 -0.09
N MET A 49 -2.22 -2.66 -1.17
CA MET A 49 -2.30 -3.33 -2.47
C MET A 49 -1.67 -4.73 -2.44
N LEU A 50 -0.61 -4.91 -1.65
CA LEU A 50 0.12 -6.19 -1.55
C LEU A 50 -0.52 -7.19 -0.59
N ASP A 51 -1.54 -6.80 0.17
CA ASP A 51 -2.18 -7.63 1.22
C ASP A 51 -3.21 -8.62 0.66
N MET A 52 -2.82 -9.33 -0.41
CA MET A 52 -3.72 -10.20 -1.15
C MET A 52 -3.21 -11.64 -1.18
N GLY A 53 -3.73 -12.44 -0.26
CA GLY A 53 -3.39 -13.86 -0.18
C GLY A 53 -2.01 -14.11 0.42
N MET A 54 -1.46 -13.23 1.24
CA MET A 54 -0.34 -13.56 2.13
C MET A 54 -0.71 -13.20 3.57
N PRO A 55 0.01 -13.73 4.59
CA PRO A 55 -0.19 -13.27 5.96
C PRO A 55 0.07 -11.77 6.04
N ALA A 56 -0.91 -11.01 6.54
CA ALA A 56 -0.83 -9.56 6.57
C ALA A 56 0.42 -9.08 7.35
N GLU A 57 0.77 -9.72 8.46
CA GLU A 57 2.00 -9.44 9.21
C GLU A 57 3.27 -9.48 8.35
N TYR A 58 3.33 -10.40 7.37
CA TYR A 58 4.47 -10.49 6.45
C TYR A 58 4.46 -9.33 5.46
N VAL A 59 3.31 -9.08 4.82
CA VAL A 59 3.14 -8.02 3.81
C VAL A 59 3.47 -6.66 4.41
N TRP A 60 2.76 -6.33 5.49
CA TRP A 60 2.81 -5.04 6.15
C TRP A 60 4.14 -4.75 6.84
N ARG A 61 4.96 -5.76 7.18
CA ARG A 61 6.30 -5.51 7.73
C ARG A 61 7.39 -5.45 6.66
N LYS A 62 7.26 -6.25 5.59
CA LYS A 62 8.38 -6.52 4.68
C LYS A 62 8.17 -6.05 3.25
N ALA A 63 6.97 -6.18 2.69
CA ALA A 63 6.80 -6.10 1.24
C ALA A 63 7.11 -4.69 0.68
N PRO A 64 6.60 -3.57 1.23
CA PRO A 64 6.97 -2.23 0.76
C PRO A 64 8.45 -1.90 1.01
N HIS A 65 9.05 -2.43 2.09
CA HIS A 65 10.46 -2.18 2.40
C HIS A 65 11.39 -2.89 1.41
N GLU A 66 11.13 -4.16 1.12
CA GLU A 66 11.86 -4.91 0.11
C GLU A 66 11.71 -4.29 -1.28
N LEU A 67 10.51 -3.80 -1.62
CA LEU A 67 10.30 -3.08 -2.87
C LEU A 67 11.13 -1.80 -2.94
N ARG A 68 11.14 -0.99 -1.85
CA ARG A 68 11.97 0.22 -1.76
C ARG A 68 13.45 -0.12 -1.91
N LYS A 69 13.92 -1.19 -1.27
CA LYS A 69 15.32 -1.61 -1.35
C LYS A 69 15.73 -1.95 -2.79
N ARG A 70 14.84 -2.58 -3.56
CA ARG A 70 15.11 -2.96 -4.96
C ARG A 70 15.03 -1.78 -5.93
N LEU A 71 14.07 -0.87 -5.71
CA LEU A 71 13.85 0.31 -6.56
C LEU A 71 14.70 1.53 -6.19
N GLY A 72 15.17 1.59 -4.95
CA GLY A 72 15.74 2.81 -4.35
C GLY A 72 14.70 3.86 -3.97
N HIS A 73 13.41 3.65 -4.26
CA HIS A 73 12.32 4.57 -3.99
C HIS A 73 10.98 3.85 -3.88
N LEU A 74 9.93 4.54 -3.44
CA LEU A 74 8.53 4.14 -3.65
C LEU A 74 7.75 5.26 -4.35
N ASN A 75 8.33 5.91 -5.36
CA ASN A 75 7.60 6.91 -6.16
C ASN A 75 6.58 6.21 -7.08
N VAL A 76 5.28 6.52 -6.91
CA VAL A 76 4.19 5.92 -7.70
C VAL A 76 4.28 6.20 -9.19
N VAL A 77 4.70 7.41 -9.58
CA VAL A 77 4.85 7.79 -10.99
C VAL A 77 5.89 6.91 -11.67
N LYS A 78 7.07 6.79 -11.05
CA LYS A 78 8.15 5.94 -11.56
C LYS A 78 7.75 4.47 -11.65
N ILE A 79 6.94 3.98 -10.71
CA ILE A 79 6.43 2.59 -10.73
C ILE A 79 5.42 2.40 -11.87
N ALA A 80 4.50 3.35 -12.04
CA ALA A 80 3.45 3.32 -13.06
C ALA A 80 4.02 3.35 -14.50
N GLU A 81 5.08 4.13 -14.72
CA GLU A 81 5.73 4.33 -16.02
C GLU A 81 6.79 3.25 -16.36
N MET A 82 7.24 2.47 -15.36
CA MET A 82 8.23 1.41 -15.57
C MET A 82 7.72 0.33 -16.53
N PRO A 83 8.57 -0.21 -17.44
CA PRO A 83 8.20 -1.35 -18.26
C PRO A 83 7.65 -2.51 -17.42
N ARG A 84 6.49 -3.05 -17.80
CA ARG A 84 5.79 -4.09 -17.02
C ARG A 84 6.66 -5.31 -16.72
N GLU A 85 7.45 -5.74 -17.69
CA GLU A 85 8.34 -6.90 -17.54
C GLU A 85 9.47 -6.63 -16.54
N GLU A 86 10.02 -5.41 -16.55
CA GLU A 86 11.06 -4.99 -15.61
C GLU A 86 10.52 -4.96 -14.17
N PHE A 87 9.37 -4.32 -13.95
CA PHE A 87 8.76 -4.27 -12.63
C PHE A 87 8.35 -5.66 -12.12
N THR A 88 7.81 -6.50 -13.01
CA THR A 88 7.51 -7.90 -12.69
C THR A 88 8.77 -8.67 -12.30
N GLY A 89 9.88 -8.43 -13.00
CA GLY A 89 11.20 -8.96 -12.67
C GLY A 89 11.62 -8.59 -11.26
N ILE A 90 11.54 -7.30 -10.91
CA ILE A 90 11.89 -6.74 -9.60
C ILE A 90 11.04 -7.37 -8.48
N VAL A 91 9.72 -7.42 -8.64
CA VAL A 91 8.80 -8.06 -7.68
C VAL A 91 9.12 -9.56 -7.54
N GLY A 92 9.57 -10.19 -8.64
CA GLY A 92 9.85 -11.62 -8.72
C GLY A 92 11.24 -12.07 -8.28
N GLN A 93 12.22 -11.15 -8.13
CA GLN A 93 13.58 -11.44 -7.65
C GLN A 93 13.53 -12.25 -6.34
N ARG A 94 14.34 -13.30 -6.21
CA ARG A 94 14.29 -14.21 -5.05
C ARG A 94 14.98 -13.60 -3.82
N PRO A 95 14.40 -13.72 -2.61
CA PRO A 95 13.05 -14.20 -2.33
C PRO A 95 12.00 -13.21 -2.85
N ALA A 96 10.95 -13.72 -3.50
CA ALA A 96 9.95 -12.84 -4.13
C ALA A 96 9.19 -12.01 -3.10
N ILE A 97 8.84 -10.78 -3.46
CA ILE A 97 8.06 -9.88 -2.59
C ILE A 97 6.68 -10.47 -2.33
N HIS A 98 6.10 -11.11 -3.35
CA HIS A 98 4.78 -11.71 -3.26
C HIS A 98 4.74 -13.08 -3.94
N ARG A 99 3.88 -13.99 -3.43
CA ARG A 99 3.70 -15.32 -4.04
C ARG A 99 3.12 -15.24 -5.46
N TYR A 100 2.19 -14.31 -5.69
CA TYR A 100 1.57 -14.01 -6.99
C TYR A 100 2.31 -12.92 -7.77
N LYS A 101 3.59 -13.15 -8.10
CA LYS A 101 4.51 -12.15 -8.66
C LYS A 101 3.95 -11.35 -9.84
N LYS A 102 3.48 -12.05 -10.89
CA LYS A 102 3.00 -11.43 -12.14
C LYS A 102 1.73 -10.61 -11.90
N ASN A 103 0.76 -11.18 -11.21
CA ASN A 103 -0.52 -10.51 -10.94
C ASN A 103 -0.31 -9.29 -10.04
N MET A 104 0.46 -9.44 -8.95
CA MET A 104 0.71 -8.32 -8.03
C MET A 104 1.52 -7.21 -8.67
N ALA A 105 2.52 -7.54 -9.50
CA ALA A 105 3.25 -6.51 -10.24
C ALA A 105 2.30 -5.72 -11.15
N GLY A 106 1.41 -6.43 -11.87
CA GLY A 106 0.39 -5.79 -12.70
C GLY A 106 -0.54 -4.88 -11.91
N TRP A 107 -1.19 -5.41 -10.87
CA TRP A 107 -2.14 -4.68 -10.03
C TRP A 107 -1.50 -3.47 -9.34
N VAL A 108 -0.28 -3.59 -8.83
CA VAL A 108 0.44 -2.46 -8.24
C VAL A 108 0.70 -1.36 -9.29
N GLN A 109 1.09 -1.70 -10.51
CA GLN A 109 1.26 -0.69 -11.56
C GLN A 109 -0.06 -0.05 -12.00
N ASP A 110 -1.13 -0.85 -12.13
CA ASP A 110 -2.47 -0.35 -12.44
C ASP A 110 -2.95 0.63 -11.35
N ALA A 111 -2.73 0.27 -10.09
CA ALA A 111 -3.04 1.09 -8.93
C ALA A 111 -2.19 2.38 -8.91
N CYS A 112 -0.88 2.30 -9.18
CA CYS A 112 -0.03 3.49 -9.27
C CYS A 112 -0.44 4.43 -10.42
N ARG A 113 -0.89 3.91 -11.57
CA ARG A 113 -1.48 4.72 -12.65
C ARG A 113 -2.72 5.45 -12.18
N ARG A 114 -3.64 4.76 -11.51
CA ARG A 114 -4.84 5.38 -10.93
C ARG A 114 -4.50 6.49 -9.95
N ILE A 115 -3.48 6.31 -9.11
CA ILE A 115 -2.99 7.37 -8.22
C ILE A 115 -2.53 8.61 -9.00
N MET A 116 -1.84 8.43 -10.12
CA MET A 116 -1.44 9.55 -10.97
C MET A 116 -2.65 10.28 -11.54
N ASP A 117 -3.57 9.53 -12.13
CA ASP A 117 -4.68 10.07 -12.92
C ASP A 117 -5.75 10.73 -12.05
N GLU A 118 -6.06 10.13 -10.89
CA GLU A 118 -7.20 10.53 -10.05
C GLU A 118 -6.78 11.23 -8.75
N TYR A 119 -5.57 10.98 -8.26
CA TYR A 119 -5.11 11.43 -6.95
C TYR A 119 -3.85 12.32 -7.03
N GLY A 120 -3.52 12.83 -8.23
CA GLY A 120 -2.42 13.78 -8.44
C GLY A 120 -1.04 13.22 -8.09
N GLY A 121 -0.86 11.90 -8.24
CA GLY A 121 0.40 11.21 -7.93
C GLY A 121 0.68 11.05 -6.43
N LYS A 122 -0.32 11.29 -5.56
CA LYS A 122 -0.18 11.27 -4.10
C LYS A 122 -1.21 10.33 -3.48
N PRO A 123 -0.83 9.12 -3.04
CA PRO A 123 -1.76 8.16 -2.46
C PRO A 123 -2.56 8.70 -1.28
N GLU A 124 -1.98 9.60 -0.48
CA GLU A 124 -2.64 10.23 0.66
C GLU A 124 -3.92 10.99 0.29
N ASN A 125 -4.06 11.44 -0.95
CA ASN A 125 -5.27 12.09 -1.44
C ASN A 125 -6.49 11.13 -1.50
N ILE A 126 -6.30 9.82 -1.34
CA ILE A 126 -7.42 8.88 -1.17
C ILE A 126 -8.18 9.16 0.14
N TRP A 127 -7.52 9.69 1.19
CA TRP A 127 -8.10 9.87 2.52
C TRP A 127 -7.91 11.26 3.13
N ASN A 128 -7.10 12.14 2.55
CA ASN A 128 -6.81 13.49 3.07
C ASN A 128 -8.00 14.44 3.08
N ASP A 129 -9.07 14.16 2.33
CA ASP A 129 -10.32 14.91 2.34
C ASP A 129 -11.32 14.39 3.40
N HIS A 130 -10.87 13.51 4.29
CA HIS A 130 -11.63 12.96 5.41
C HIS A 130 -12.96 12.31 5.01
N PRO A 131 -12.94 11.34 4.07
CA PRO A 131 -14.15 10.66 3.64
C PRO A 131 -14.78 9.89 4.81
N SER A 132 -16.05 9.56 4.70
CA SER A 132 -16.66 8.57 5.59
C SER A 132 -16.02 7.18 5.39
N PRO A 133 -16.17 6.24 6.36
CA PRO A 133 -15.69 4.86 6.18
C PRO A 133 -16.25 4.20 4.93
N VAL A 134 -17.52 4.46 4.60
CA VAL A 134 -18.18 3.86 3.43
C VAL A 134 -17.59 4.41 2.13
N GLU A 135 -17.34 5.73 2.06
CA GLU A 135 -16.72 6.35 0.90
C GLU A 135 -15.28 5.87 0.71
N LEU A 136 -14.51 5.78 1.80
CA LEU A 136 -13.13 5.30 1.73
C LEU A 136 -13.07 3.84 1.28
N GLU A 137 -13.92 2.99 1.82
CA GLU A 137 -14.04 1.60 1.38
C GLU A 137 -14.46 1.53 -0.10
N SER A 138 -15.37 2.39 -0.55
CA SER A 138 -15.75 2.50 -1.96
C SER A 138 -14.56 2.87 -2.84
N ARG A 139 -13.74 3.85 -2.43
CA ARG A 139 -12.52 4.25 -3.18
C ARG A 139 -11.53 3.11 -3.30
N PHE A 140 -11.30 2.36 -2.23
CA PHE A 140 -10.39 1.20 -2.26
C PHE A 140 -10.92 0.00 -3.07
N ARG A 141 -12.24 -0.10 -3.29
CA ARG A 141 -12.81 -1.13 -4.18
C ARG A 141 -12.55 -0.88 -5.66
N GLU A 142 -12.20 0.35 -6.02
CA GLU A 142 -11.91 0.75 -7.39
C GLU A 142 -10.44 0.48 -7.79
N PHE A 143 -9.64 -0.09 -6.87
CA PHE A 143 -8.28 -0.58 -7.08
C PHE A 143 -8.25 -2.11 -7.20
#